data_AF-A0A4S2BQ71-F1
#
_entry.id   AF-A0A4S2BQ71-F1
#
_cell.length_a   1.000
_cell.length_b   1.000
_cell.length_c   1.000
_cell.angle_alpha   90.00
_cell.angle_beta   90.00
_cell.angle_gamma   90.00
#
_symmetry.space_group_name_H-M   'P 1'
#
loop_
_entity.id
_entity.type
_entity.pdbx_description
1 polymer ?
#
loop_
_entity_poly.entity_id
_entity_poly.type
_entity_poly.pdbx_seq_one_letter_code
_entity_poly.pdbx_strand_id
1 'polypeptide(L)'
;MDYKTVNKKRYSVRDFLDRNIDNETLTQITKEAQHSPSWANAQPWKVYFAKGETLTKIKQDYKKYNRWRMNPNSDFYTMHCNDWGNYARNNMAD
;
A
#
# COMPACT_ATOMS: atom_id res chain seq x y z
N MET A 1 11.72 16.73 -11.21
CA MET A 1 11.53 15.48 -11.98
C MET A 1 10.22 15.61 -12.73
N ASP A 2 10.13 15.21 -14.00
CA ASP A 2 8.88 15.28 -14.76
C ASP A 2 7.97 14.06 -14.50
N TYR A 3 6.70 14.16 -14.92
CA TYR A 3 5.72 13.09 -14.73
C TYR A 3 6.14 11.77 -15.39
N LYS A 4 6.66 11.81 -16.63
CA LYS A 4 7.05 10.60 -17.37
C LYS A 4 8.13 9.82 -16.61
N THR A 5 9.06 10.53 -15.99
CA THR A 5 10.14 9.95 -15.21
C THR A 5 9.60 9.30 -13.94
N VAL A 6 8.73 10.00 -13.18
CA VAL A 6 8.12 9.43 -11.97
C VAL A 6 7.31 8.18 -12.31
N ASN A 7 6.50 8.23 -13.36
CA ASN A 7 5.64 7.11 -13.75
C ASN A 7 6.43 5.85 -14.12
N LYS A 8 7.54 6.01 -14.87
CA LYS A 8 8.41 4.89 -15.25
C LYS A 8 9.29 4.37 -14.12
N LYS A 9 9.71 5.24 -13.20
CA LYS A 9 10.59 4.86 -12.08
C LYS A 9 9.83 4.29 -10.88
N ARG A 10 8.50 4.45 -10.81
CA ARG A 10 7.70 3.88 -9.73
C ARG A 10 7.59 2.36 -9.92
N TYR A 11 7.98 1.60 -8.91
CA TYR A 11 7.80 0.15 -8.84
C TYR A 11 7.34 -0.27 -7.44
N SER A 12 6.86 -1.51 -7.31
CA SER A 12 6.44 -2.07 -6.02
C SER A 12 7.65 -2.54 -5.23
N VAL A 13 8.09 -1.75 -4.24
CA VAL A 13 9.15 -2.12 -3.30
C VAL A 13 8.63 -3.15 -2.30
N ARG A 14 9.39 -4.22 -2.06
CA ARG A 14 8.99 -5.34 -1.16
C ARG A 14 9.89 -5.52 0.05
N ASP A 15 10.99 -4.78 0.12
CA ASP A 15 11.90 -4.75 1.26
C ASP A 15 12.30 -3.30 1.52
N PHE A 16 12.16 -2.87 2.78
CA PHE A 16 12.30 -1.48 3.19
C PHE A 16 13.35 -1.37 4.28
N LEU A 17 14.18 -0.33 4.21
CA LEU A 17 15.10 0.02 5.29
C LEU A 17 14.34 0.34 6.57
N ASP A 18 14.95 0.07 7.72
CA ASP A 18 14.43 0.47 9.04
C ASP A 18 14.68 1.97 9.32
N ARG A 19 14.27 2.81 8.37
CA ARG A 19 14.44 4.26 8.41
C ARG A 19 13.08 4.92 8.57
N ASN A 20 12.92 5.67 9.65
CA ASN A 20 11.74 6.48 9.88
C ASN A 20 11.67 7.67 8.90
N ILE A 21 10.44 8.08 8.58
CA ILE A 21 10.13 9.28 7.80
C ILE A 21 9.54 10.33 8.74
N ASP A 22 9.98 11.58 8.60
CA ASP A 22 9.52 12.69 9.42
C ASP A 22 8.04 13.01 9.20
N ASN A 23 7.38 13.47 10.27
CA ASN A 23 5.94 13.76 10.22
C ASN A 23 5.61 14.87 9.22
N GLU A 24 6.50 15.85 9.05
CA GLU A 24 6.35 16.93 8.08
C GLU A 24 6.31 16.37 6.65
N THR A 25 7.23 15.48 6.29
CA THR A 25 7.25 14.83 4.98
C THR A 25 5.98 14.02 4.72
N LEU A 26 5.52 13.24 5.70
CA LEU A 26 4.28 12.46 5.58
C LEU A 26 3.05 13.35 5.40
N THR A 27 3.01 14.47 6.12
CA THR A 27 1.94 15.47 6.02
C THR A 27 1.95 16.14 4.66
N GLN A 28 3.12 16.56 4.17
CA GLN A 28 3.26 17.21 2.87
C GLN A 28 2.81 16.29 1.73
N ILE A 29 3.29 15.04 1.70
CA ILE A 29 2.89 14.06 0.68
C ILE A 29 1.37 13.83 0.70
N THR A 30 0.76 13.80 1.88
CA THR A 30 -0.68 13.61 2.02
C THR A 30 -1.47 14.82 1.49
N LYS A 31 -1.02 16.04 1.79
CA LYS A 31 -1.64 17.27 1.25
C LYS A 31 -1.60 17.29 -0.28
N GLU A 32 -0.46 16.94 -0.87
CA GLU A 32 -0.33 16.83 -2.33
C GLU A 32 -1.29 15.78 -2.89
N ALA A 33 -1.37 14.59 -2.26
CA ALA A 33 -2.25 13.52 -2.71
C ALA A 33 -3.76 13.86 -2.60
N GLN A 34 -4.14 14.72 -1.65
CA GLN A 34 -5.54 15.15 -1.45
C GLN A 34 -6.11 15.95 -2.62
N HIS A 35 -5.28 16.47 -3.52
CA HIS A 35 -5.74 17.09 -4.77
C HIS A 35 -6.32 16.10 -5.79
N SER A 36 -6.29 14.79 -5.50
CA SER A 36 -6.96 13.78 -6.31
C SER A 36 -8.47 14.05 -6.38
N PRO A 37 -9.10 14.01 -7.56
CA PRO A 37 -10.54 14.23 -7.67
C PRO A 37 -11.31 13.08 -7.02
N SER A 38 -12.51 13.39 -6.52
CA SER A 38 -13.48 12.41 -6.01
C SER A 38 -14.88 12.74 -6.48
N TRP A 39 -15.76 11.74 -6.47
CA TRP A 39 -17.17 11.94 -6.81
C TRP A 39 -17.78 13.03 -5.92
N ALA A 40 -18.43 14.01 -6.55
CA ALA A 40 -18.97 15.22 -5.91
C ALA A 40 -17.96 15.99 -5.02
N ASN A 41 -16.66 15.80 -5.23
CA ASN A 41 -15.59 16.32 -4.38
C ASN A 41 -15.72 15.94 -2.90
N ALA A 42 -16.35 14.79 -2.60
CA ALA A 42 -16.64 14.36 -1.24
C ALA A 42 -15.38 14.06 -0.40
N GLN A 43 -14.24 13.79 -1.06
CA GLN A 43 -12.95 13.49 -0.43
C GLN A 43 -13.08 12.53 0.76
N PRO A 44 -13.70 11.34 0.58
CA PRO A 44 -14.14 10.50 1.69
C PRO A 44 -12.98 9.80 2.44
N TRP A 45 -11.74 9.97 1.97
CA TRP A 45 -10.56 9.30 2.51
C TRP A 45 -10.14 9.89 3.87
N LYS A 46 -9.81 8.99 4.80
CA LYS A 46 -9.09 9.32 6.04
C LYS A 46 -7.75 8.59 6.04
N VAL A 47 -6.66 9.35 6.11
CA VAL A 47 -5.30 8.80 6.06
C VAL A 47 -4.74 8.70 7.47
N TYR A 48 -4.30 7.49 7.85
CA TYR A 48 -3.70 7.21 9.14
C TYR A 48 -2.28 6.65 8.94
N PHE A 49 -1.32 7.19 9.70
CA PHE A 49 0.05 6.69 9.73
C PHE A 49 0.29 5.91 11.02
N ALA A 50 0.46 4.59 10.91
CA ALA A 50 0.93 3.78 12.03
C ALA A 50 2.46 3.93 12.16
N LYS A 51 2.93 4.40 13.31
CA LYS A 51 4.36 4.57 13.65
C LYS A 51 4.65 4.00 15.04
N GLY A 52 5.93 3.83 15.37
CA GLY A 52 6.38 3.40 16.69
C GLY A 52 5.73 2.09 17.15
N GLU A 53 5.27 2.06 18.40
CA GLU A 53 4.68 0.88 19.04
C GLU A 53 3.45 0.34 18.28
N THR A 54 2.59 1.22 17.77
CA THR A 54 1.42 0.82 16.98
C THR A 54 1.83 0.04 15.73
N LEU A 55 2.84 0.53 15.00
CA LEU A 55 3.36 -0.17 13.81
C LEU A 55 4.00 -1.51 14.20
N THR A 56 4.76 -1.54 15.29
CA THR A 56 5.38 -2.76 15.81
C THR A 56 4.32 -3.81 16.14
N LYS A 57 3.23 -3.43 16.81
CA LYS A 57 2.12 -4.32 17.14
C LYS A 57 1.44 -4.87 15.89
N ILE A 58 1.13 -4.00 14.91
CA ILE A 58 0.55 -4.42 13.62
C ILE A 58 1.44 -5.47 12.94
N LYS A 59 2.77 -5.26 12.90
CA LYS A 59 3.73 -6.22 12.31
C LYS A 59 3.73 -7.56 13.06
N GLN A 60 3.68 -7.53 14.39
CA GLN A 60 3.65 -8.73 15.23
C GLN A 60 2.36 -9.53 15.04
N ASP A 61 1.22 -8.86 15.07
CA ASP A 61 -0.09 -9.48 14.88
C ASP A 61 -0.19 -10.11 13.49
N TYR A 62 0.25 -9.40 12.45
CA TYR A 62 0.31 -9.95 11.09
C TYR A 62 1.17 -11.22 11.00
N LYS A 63 2.39 -11.20 11.56
CA LYS A 63 3.27 -12.38 11.60
C LYS A 63 2.65 -13.56 12.33
N LYS A 64 1.98 -13.29 13.47
CA LYS A 64 1.25 -14.31 14.24
C LYS A 64 0.17 -14.92 13.36
N TYR A 65 -0.77 -14.15 12.84
CA TYR A 65 -1.90 -14.66 12.07
C TYR A 65 -1.47 -15.41 10.81
N ASN A 66 -0.44 -14.92 10.11
CA ASN A 66 0.12 -15.62 8.96
C ASN A 66 0.72 -16.98 9.34
N ARG A 67 1.46 -17.06 10.45
CA ARG A 67 2.01 -18.34 10.96
C ARG A 67 0.91 -19.36 11.28
N TRP A 68 -0.21 -18.91 11.82
CA TRP A 68 -1.36 -19.76 12.15
C TRP A 68 -2.25 -20.09 10.95
N ARG A 69 -1.92 -19.62 9.74
CA ARG A 69 -2.74 -19.76 8.52
C ARG A 69 -4.20 -19.39 8.75
N MET A 70 -4.44 -18.36 9.57
CA MET A 70 -5.80 -17.87 9.78
C MET A 70 -6.35 -17.35 8.45
N ASN A 71 -7.61 -17.67 8.16
CA ASN A 71 -8.25 -17.18 6.95
C ASN A 71 -8.26 -15.64 6.97
N PRO A 72 -7.79 -14.99 5.89
CA PRO A 72 -7.87 -13.55 5.78
C PRO A 72 -9.34 -13.13 5.72
N ASN A 73 -9.72 -12.13 6.51
CA ASN A 73 -11.06 -11.53 6.46
C ASN A 73 -11.07 -10.37 5.45
N SER A 74 -10.75 -10.67 4.20
CA SER A 74 -10.74 -9.68 3.12
C SER A 74 -12.17 -9.41 2.66
N ASP A 75 -12.52 -8.13 2.48
CA ASP A 75 -13.80 -7.72 1.91
C ASP A 75 -13.98 -8.23 0.46
N PHE A 76 -12.88 -8.56 -0.20
CA PHE A 76 -12.84 -9.10 -1.56
C PHE A 76 -12.30 -10.54 -1.59
N TYR A 77 -12.83 -11.34 -2.51
CA TYR A 77 -12.28 -12.66 -2.81
C TYR A 77 -10.80 -12.55 -3.23
N THR A 78 -9.93 -13.26 -2.51
CA THR A 78 -8.48 -13.27 -2.77
C THR A 78 -8.13 -14.49 -3.61
N MET A 79 -7.78 -14.24 -4.87
CA MET A 79 -7.39 -15.27 -5.83
C MET A 79 -5.87 -15.46 -5.82
N HIS A 80 -5.39 -16.71 -5.81
CA HIS A 80 -3.96 -16.99 -5.91
C HIS A 80 -3.44 -16.58 -7.30
N CYS A 81 -2.23 -16.04 -7.42
CA CYS A 81 -1.73 -15.49 -8.68
C CYS A 81 -1.76 -16.47 -9.87
N ASN A 82 -1.63 -17.77 -9.61
CA ASN A 82 -1.73 -18.82 -10.64
C ASN A 82 -3.15 -18.99 -11.21
N ASP A 83 -4.18 -18.60 -10.47
CA ASP A 83 -5.58 -18.72 -10.88
C ASP A 83 -6.02 -17.51 -11.74
N TRP A 84 -5.16 -16.49 -11.88
CA TRP A 84 -5.45 -15.31 -12.69
C TRP A 84 -5.38 -15.64 -14.18
N GLY A 85 -6.23 -14.98 -14.98
CA GLY A 85 -6.22 -15.14 -16.43
C GLY A 85 -4.88 -14.76 -17.07
N ASN A 86 -4.59 -15.34 -18.24
CA ASN A 86 -3.30 -15.19 -18.94
C ASN A 86 -2.88 -13.71 -19.13
N TYR A 87 -3.82 -12.84 -19.46
CA TYR A 87 -3.55 -11.41 -19.64
C TYR A 87 -2.92 -10.77 -18.40
N ALA A 88 -3.52 -10.98 -17.23
CA ALA A 88 -3.03 -10.38 -16.00
C ALA A 88 -1.70 -11.02 -15.56
N ARG A 89 -1.53 -12.33 -15.77
CA ARG A 89 -0.25 -13.01 -15.46
C ARG A 89 0.90 -12.50 -16.31
N ASN A 90 0.67 -12.24 -17.61
CA ASN A 90 1.70 -11.66 -18.48
C ASN A 90 2.14 -10.28 -17.99
N ASN A 91 1.19 -9.43 -17.59
CA ASN A 91 1.51 -8.10 -17.03
C ASN A 91 2.27 -8.15 -15.70
N MET A 92 2.25 -9.28 -14.98
CA MET A 92 3.00 -9.46 -13.72
C MET A 92 4.41 -10.02 -13.94
N ALA A 93 4.70 -10.59 -15.11
CA ALA A 93 5.99 -11.18 -15.45
C ALA A 93 7.00 -10.16 -15.97
N ASP A 94 6.51 -9.00 -16.44
CA ASP A 94 7.29 -7.81 -16.82
C ASP A 94 7.68 -6.95 -15.60
#